data_AF-A0A8S0GSC7-F1
#
_entry.id   AF-A0A8S0GSC7-F1
#
_cell.length_a   1.000
_cell.length_b   1.000
_cell.length_c   1.000
_cell.angle_alpha   90.00
_cell.angle_beta   90.00
_cell.angle_gamma   90.00
#
_symmetry.space_group_name_H-M   'P 1'
#
loop_
_entity.id
_entity.type
_entity.pdbx_description
1 polymer ?
#
loop_
_entity_poly.entity_id
_entity_poly.type
_entity_poly.pdbx_seq_one_letter_code
_entity_poly.pdbx_strand_id
1 'polypeptide(L)'
;MPFTPYAEVIGAYLVCALGFIVLGGSGAFDKLVRLIPKGIAAGLLAGILLQFGINAFGGASADPLLVIVLVLSYAVLRRFTSRFAVVGILFIGLALLIVQERVDFASVHLSFAAPLFTAPQFSVSALLGVALPLFVITLTGQYMPGMLVLRNDGFQTSANPLLTVTGLGSLIMAPFGAHAFNVAAITAAICTGEDAHPDPGKRYIAGIACGVFYILVGTFGSPWRPCSWSCPRPLSPPWPAWHCWGQSAAAWPTPWPIRPPGKPR
;
A
#
# COMPACT_ATOMS: atom_id res chain seq x y z
N MET A 1 -1.64 18.18 0.79
CA MET A 1 -1.83 18.37 2.25
C MET A 1 -1.18 19.70 2.62
N PRO A 2 -1.89 20.86 2.59
CA PRO A 2 -1.22 22.16 2.69
C PRO A 2 -1.12 22.75 4.11
N PHE A 3 -1.69 22.13 5.16
CA PHE A 3 -1.93 22.84 6.43
C PHE A 3 -1.30 22.24 7.70
N THR A 4 -0.59 21.10 7.62
CA THR A 4 0.07 20.48 8.78
C THR A 4 1.58 20.40 8.55
N PRO A 5 2.42 21.06 9.38
CA PRO A 5 3.87 20.92 9.35
C PRO A 5 4.31 19.47 9.43
N TYR A 6 5.42 19.12 8.76
CA TYR A 6 5.92 17.76 8.70
C TYR A 6 6.22 17.14 10.08
N ALA A 7 6.73 17.94 11.02
CA ALA A 7 6.98 17.51 12.40
C ALA A 7 5.67 17.13 13.14
N GLU A 8 4.55 17.81 12.85
CA GLU A 8 3.24 17.48 13.40
C GLU A 8 2.67 16.17 12.82
N VAL A 9 2.95 15.91 11.53
CA VAL A 9 2.58 14.65 10.89
C VAL A 9 3.31 13.47 11.53
N ILE A 10 4.59 13.63 11.87
CA ILE A 10 5.35 12.61 12.60
C ILE A 10 4.78 12.37 14.00
N GLY A 11 4.41 13.44 14.71
CA GLY A 11 3.70 13.32 15.99
C GLY A 11 2.39 12.55 15.85
N ALA A 12 1.62 12.80 14.78
CA ALA A 12 0.40 12.06 14.46
C ALA A 12 0.68 10.56 14.16
N TYR A 13 1.77 10.23 13.46
CA TYR A 13 2.18 8.84 13.22
C TYR A 13 2.54 8.10 14.51
N LEU A 14 3.26 8.77 15.43
CA LEU A 14 3.57 8.20 16.75
C LEU A 14 2.31 7.91 17.55
N VAL A 15 1.34 8.83 17.58
CA VAL A 15 0.08 8.60 18.32
C VAL A 15 -0.75 7.49 17.66
N CYS A 16 -0.78 7.42 16.33
CA CYS A 16 -1.41 6.33 15.60
C CYS A 16 -0.76 4.97 15.95
N ALA A 17 0.57 4.92 15.99
CA ALA A 17 1.32 3.73 16.39
C ALA A 17 1.02 3.30 17.83
N LEU A 18 0.97 4.24 18.77
CA LEU A 18 0.53 4.00 20.15
C LEU A 18 -0.91 3.44 20.20
N GLY A 19 -1.81 3.99 19.39
CA GLY A 19 -3.17 3.48 19.23
C GLY A 19 -3.20 2.00 18.82
N PHE A 20 -2.35 1.58 17.88
CA PHE A 20 -2.26 0.18 17.46
C PHE A 20 -1.69 -0.73 18.55
N ILE A 21 -0.69 -0.25 19.31
CA ILE A 21 -0.11 -1.01 20.43
C ILE A 21 -1.17 -1.22 21.52
N VAL A 22 -1.87 -0.15 21.92
CA VAL A 22 -2.95 -0.22 22.93
C VAL A 22 -4.07 -1.12 22.45
N LEU A 23 -4.49 -0.99 21.20
CA LEU A 23 -5.55 -1.84 20.64
C LEU A 23 -5.14 -3.32 20.59
N GLY A 24 -3.91 -3.61 20.15
CA GLY A 24 -3.36 -4.96 20.14
C GLY A 24 -3.27 -5.57 21.54
N GLY A 25 -2.82 -4.78 22.52
CA GLY A 25 -2.76 -5.19 23.93
C GLY A 25 -4.14 -5.38 24.57
N SER A 26 -5.14 -4.60 24.16
CA SER A 26 -6.51 -4.69 24.70
C SER A 26 -7.27 -5.96 24.26
N GLY A 27 -6.84 -6.61 23.19
CA GLY A 27 -7.53 -7.76 22.62
C GLY A 27 -8.86 -7.47 21.92
N ALA A 28 -9.29 -6.21 21.86
CA ALA A 28 -10.57 -5.80 21.27
C ALA A 28 -10.63 -6.12 19.77
N PHE A 29 -9.51 -5.94 19.05
CA PHE A 29 -9.46 -6.19 17.61
C PHE A 29 -9.58 -7.69 17.28
N ASP A 30 -8.90 -8.58 17.99
CA ASP A 30 -9.03 -10.02 17.77
C ASP A 30 -10.47 -10.50 18.03
N LYS A 31 -11.14 -9.95 19.05
CA LYS A 31 -12.56 -10.23 19.32
C LYS A 31 -13.45 -9.77 18.16
N LEU A 32 -13.20 -8.58 17.62
CA LEU A 32 -13.93 -8.05 16.46
C LEU A 32 -13.76 -8.95 15.23
N VAL A 33 -12.52 -9.33 14.90
CA VAL A 33 -12.25 -10.18 13.73
C VAL A 33 -12.84 -11.59 13.90
N ARG A 34 -12.90 -12.14 15.12
CA ARG A 34 -13.59 -13.42 15.42
C ARG A 34 -15.10 -13.39 15.17
N LEU A 35 -15.75 -12.22 15.25
CA LEU A 35 -17.18 -12.08 15.00
C LEU A 35 -17.53 -12.08 13.51
N ILE A 36 -16.56 -11.87 12.62
CA ILE A 36 -16.81 -11.75 11.17
C ILE A 36 -17.02 -13.15 10.56
N PRO A 37 -18.19 -13.45 9.98
CA PRO A 37 -18.44 -14.71 9.29
C PRO A 37 -17.60 -14.84 8.01
N LYS A 38 -17.27 -16.08 7.63
CA LYS A 38 -16.48 -16.39 6.42
C LYS A 38 -17.05 -15.78 5.13
N GLY A 39 -18.38 -15.66 5.02
CA GLY A 39 -19.02 -15.04 3.85
C GLY A 39 -18.67 -13.57 3.67
N ILE A 40 -18.58 -12.79 4.76
CA ILE A 40 -18.16 -11.39 4.71
C ILE A 40 -16.67 -11.29 4.34
N ALA A 41 -15.85 -12.21 4.84
CA ALA A 41 -14.43 -12.30 4.51
C ALA A 41 -14.21 -12.43 2.99
N ALA A 42 -14.91 -13.39 2.36
CA ALA A 42 -14.83 -13.61 0.92
C ALA A 42 -15.37 -12.40 0.12
N GLY A 43 -16.47 -11.78 0.57
CA GLY A 43 -17.02 -10.59 -0.06
C GLY A 43 -16.08 -9.38 0.00
N LEU A 44 -15.38 -9.20 1.13
CA LEU A 44 -14.38 -8.14 1.30
C LEU A 44 -13.18 -8.35 0.36
N LEU A 45 -12.68 -9.58 0.25
CA LEU A 45 -11.62 -9.94 -0.67
C LEU A 45 -12.03 -9.67 -2.13
N ALA A 46 -13.25 -10.07 -2.50
CA ALA A 46 -13.80 -9.82 -3.83
C ALA A 46 -13.92 -8.32 -4.14
N GLY A 47 -14.39 -7.51 -3.18
CA GLY A 47 -14.51 -6.06 -3.34
C GLY A 47 -13.15 -5.38 -3.54
N ILE A 48 -12.14 -5.78 -2.77
CA ILE A 48 -10.76 -5.27 -2.91
C ILE A 48 -10.20 -5.64 -4.28
N LEU A 49 -10.33 -6.90 -4.71
CA LEU A 49 -9.85 -7.36 -6.01
C LEU A 49 -10.58 -6.70 -7.18
N LEU A 50 -11.88 -6.44 -7.05
CA LEU A 50 -12.67 -5.73 -8.05
C LEU A 50 -12.14 -4.31 -8.25
N GLN A 51 -11.83 -3.60 -7.16
CA GLN A 51 -11.29 -2.25 -7.25
C GLN A 51 -9.92 -2.23 -7.93
N PHE A 52 -9.06 -3.21 -7.67
CA PHE A 52 -7.80 -3.37 -8.41
C PHE A 52 -8.04 -3.59 -9.90
N GLY A 53 -9.00 -4.45 -10.25
CA GLY A 53 -9.39 -4.69 -11.63
C GLY A 53 -9.83 -3.39 -12.33
N ILE A 54 -10.77 -2.66 -11.73
CA ILE A 54 -11.30 -1.40 -12.29
C ILE A 54 -10.19 -0.36 -12.45
N ASN A 55 -9.35 -0.18 -11.43
CA ASN A 55 -8.24 0.78 -11.47
C ASN A 55 -7.20 0.39 -12.54
N ALA A 56 -6.94 -0.90 -12.74
CA ALA A 56 -6.05 -1.38 -13.79
C ALA A 56 -6.58 -1.04 -15.19
N PHE A 57 -7.89 -1.15 -15.42
CA PHE A 57 -8.52 -0.71 -16.67
C PHE A 57 -8.57 0.81 -16.81
N GLY A 58 -8.60 1.57 -15.73
CA GLY A 58 -8.46 3.03 -15.75
C GLY A 58 -7.19 3.48 -16.47
N GLY A 59 -6.08 2.77 -16.28
CA GLY A 59 -4.82 3.02 -16.99
C GLY A 59 -4.87 2.73 -18.50
N ALA A 60 -5.79 1.87 -18.96
CA ALA A 60 -6.00 1.58 -20.38
C ALA A 60 -6.49 2.80 -21.18
N SER A 61 -7.11 3.76 -20.50
CA SER A 61 -7.56 5.01 -21.13
C SER A 61 -6.40 5.98 -21.43
N ALA A 62 -5.28 5.85 -20.71
CA ALA A 62 -4.11 6.71 -20.87
C ALA A 62 -3.16 6.22 -21.98
N ASP A 63 -2.87 4.91 -22.02
CA ASP A 63 -2.07 4.28 -23.08
C ASP A 63 -2.64 2.88 -23.42
N PRO A 64 -3.61 2.81 -24.35
CA PRO A 64 -4.29 1.56 -24.68
C PRO A 64 -3.35 0.50 -25.24
N LEU A 65 -2.33 0.91 -26.02
CA LEU A 65 -1.42 0.00 -26.69
C LEU A 65 -0.51 -0.69 -25.69
N LEU A 66 0.03 0.06 -24.73
CA LEU A 66 0.85 -0.51 -23.67
C LEU A 66 0.04 -1.50 -22.82
N VAL A 67 -1.19 -1.16 -22.43
CA VAL A 67 -2.03 -2.08 -21.65
C VAL A 67 -2.38 -3.36 -22.42
N ILE A 68 -2.75 -3.25 -23.70
CA ILE A 68 -3.04 -4.43 -24.53
C ILE A 68 -1.83 -5.36 -24.61
N VAL A 69 -0.63 -4.81 -24.85
CA VAL A 69 0.58 -5.63 -24.94
C VAL A 69 0.87 -6.30 -23.60
N LEU A 70 0.78 -5.60 -22.47
CA LEU A 70 1.00 -6.21 -21.15
C LEU A 70 -0.02 -7.31 -20.83
N VAL A 71 -1.30 -7.11 -21.17
CA VAL A 71 -2.35 -8.11 -20.94
C VAL A 71 -2.15 -9.35 -21.82
N LEU A 72 -1.84 -9.17 -23.10
CA LEU A 72 -1.55 -10.29 -24.01
C LEU A 72 -0.29 -11.04 -23.57
N SER A 73 0.79 -10.31 -23.26
CA SER A 73 2.01 -10.90 -22.72
C SER A 73 1.76 -11.66 -21.43
N TYR A 74 0.95 -11.11 -20.51
CA TYR A 74 0.55 -11.82 -19.30
C TYR A 74 -0.20 -13.12 -19.60
N ALA A 75 -1.19 -13.09 -20.49
CA ALA A 75 -1.98 -14.26 -20.84
C ALA A 75 -1.10 -15.38 -21.44
N VAL A 76 -0.16 -15.01 -22.30
CA VAL A 76 0.83 -15.92 -22.88
C VAL A 76 1.77 -16.47 -21.80
N LEU A 77 2.39 -15.59 -21.00
CA LEU A 77 3.33 -15.98 -19.94
C LEU A 77 2.66 -16.85 -18.87
N ARG A 78 1.41 -16.55 -18.51
CA ARG A 78 0.64 -17.33 -17.53
C ARG A 78 0.36 -18.74 -18.02
N ARG A 79 0.23 -18.95 -19.35
CA ARG A 79 0.05 -20.29 -19.94
C ARG A 79 1.29 -21.18 -19.79
N PHE A 80 2.50 -20.61 -19.84
CA PHE A 80 3.75 -21.37 -19.77
C PHE A 80 4.33 -21.42 -18.34
N THR A 81 4.25 -20.30 -17.60
CA THR A 81 4.89 -20.12 -16.30
C THR A 81 4.06 -19.20 -15.39
N SER A 82 3.06 -19.75 -14.68
CA SER A 82 2.20 -18.97 -13.75
C SER A 82 3.02 -18.16 -12.73
N ARG A 83 4.09 -18.75 -12.19
CA ARG A 83 4.95 -18.13 -11.15
C ARG A 83 5.78 -16.95 -11.65
N PHE A 84 6.21 -16.95 -12.91
CA PHE A 84 7.10 -15.91 -13.47
C PHE A 84 6.34 -14.88 -14.33
N ALA A 85 5.03 -15.03 -14.49
CA ALA A 85 4.25 -14.17 -15.37
C ALA A 85 4.31 -12.70 -14.95
N VAL A 86 4.20 -12.39 -13.66
CA VAL A 86 4.27 -11.00 -13.13
C VAL A 86 5.63 -10.37 -13.39
N VAL A 87 6.71 -11.11 -13.14
CA VAL A 87 8.09 -10.65 -13.40
C VAL A 87 8.32 -10.46 -14.90
N GLY A 88 7.82 -11.37 -15.74
CA GLY A 88 7.92 -11.28 -17.19
C GLY A 88 7.21 -10.04 -17.76
N ILE A 89 5.99 -9.73 -17.28
CA ILE A 89 5.27 -8.51 -17.67
C ILE A 89 6.09 -7.26 -17.29
N LEU A 90 6.68 -7.24 -16.08
CA LEU A 90 7.49 -6.10 -15.64
C LEU A 90 8.66 -5.83 -16.60
N PHE A 91 9.38 -6.87 -17.02
CA PHE A 91 10.45 -6.75 -18.01
C PHE A 91 9.94 -6.30 -19.38
N ILE A 92 8.82 -6.84 -19.85
CA ILE A 92 8.21 -6.45 -21.13
C ILE A 92 7.76 -4.99 -21.09
N GLY A 93 7.12 -4.55 -20.00
CA GLY A 93 6.71 -3.16 -19.81
C GLY A 93 7.90 -2.21 -19.77
N LEU A 94 8.96 -2.58 -19.05
CA LEU A 94 10.20 -1.80 -19.04
C LEU A 94 10.83 -1.73 -20.43
N ALA A 95 10.91 -2.84 -21.16
CA ALA A 95 11.43 -2.87 -22.52
C ALA A 95 10.61 -1.98 -23.47
N LEU A 96 9.28 -2.01 -23.38
CA LEU A 96 8.42 -1.12 -24.16
C LEU A 96 8.65 0.35 -23.81
N LEU A 97 8.78 0.70 -22.54
CA LEU A 97 9.05 2.07 -22.09
C LEU A 97 10.41 2.57 -22.61
N ILE A 98 11.42 1.70 -22.66
CA ILE A 98 12.74 2.01 -23.23
C ILE A 98 12.64 2.23 -24.74
N VAL A 99 11.93 1.34 -25.46
CA VAL A 99 11.72 1.47 -26.92
C VAL A 99 10.92 2.71 -27.28
N GLN A 100 10.00 3.15 -26.40
CA GLN A 100 9.26 4.39 -26.56
C GLN A 100 10.05 5.65 -26.15
N GLU A 101 11.33 5.52 -25.76
CA GLU A 101 12.19 6.61 -25.26
C GLU A 101 11.57 7.39 -24.08
N ARG A 102 10.68 6.75 -23.31
CA ARG A 102 10.01 7.37 -22.15
C ARG A 102 10.83 7.25 -20.86
N VAL A 103 11.98 6.57 -20.91
CA VAL A 103 12.86 6.37 -19.75
C VAL A 103 14.12 7.20 -19.91
N ASP A 104 14.20 8.28 -19.15
CA ASP A 104 15.41 9.10 -19.08
C ASP A 104 16.40 8.53 -18.06
N PHE A 105 17.37 7.77 -18.57
CA PHE A 105 18.45 7.19 -17.76
C PHE A 105 19.51 8.21 -17.34
N ALA A 106 19.53 9.42 -17.92
CA ALA A 106 20.53 10.44 -17.60
C ALA A 106 20.35 11.03 -16.20
N SER A 107 19.15 10.91 -15.63
CA SER A 107 18.81 11.39 -14.28
C SER A 107 19.05 10.36 -13.16
N VAL A 108 19.54 9.16 -13.48
CA VAL A 108 19.70 8.08 -12.50
C VAL A 108 21.00 8.28 -11.71
N HIS A 109 20.91 9.01 -10.60
CA HIS A 109 21.98 9.08 -9.62
C HIS A 109 21.73 8.06 -8.49
N LEU A 110 22.63 7.08 -8.38
CA LEU A 110 22.70 6.18 -7.23
C LEU A 110 23.07 6.99 -5.98
N SER A 111 22.04 7.40 -5.25
CA SER A 111 22.16 7.97 -3.91
C SER A 111 21.61 6.99 -2.90
N PHE A 112 22.24 6.91 -1.72
CA PHE A 112 21.71 6.13 -0.62
C PHE A 112 20.61 6.93 0.08
N ALA A 113 19.44 6.33 0.24
CA ALA A 113 18.39 6.89 1.09
C ALA A 113 18.84 6.81 2.55
N ALA A 114 19.35 7.90 3.10
CA ALA A 114 19.71 7.99 4.51
C ALA A 114 18.48 8.32 5.36
N PRO A 115 18.22 7.62 6.47
CA PRO A 115 17.12 7.93 7.37
C PRO A 115 17.38 9.28 8.06
N LEU A 116 16.49 10.25 7.84
CA LEU A 116 16.57 11.58 8.47
C LEU A 116 15.71 11.59 9.72
N PHE A 117 16.35 11.74 10.88
CA PHE A 117 15.63 11.89 12.14
C PHE A 117 14.98 13.28 12.21
N THR A 118 13.67 13.30 12.44
CA THR A 118 12.91 14.53 12.63
C THR A 118 12.20 14.49 13.98
N ALA A 119 12.43 15.51 14.80
CA ALA A 119 11.81 15.60 16.11
C ALA A 119 10.28 15.77 15.99
N PRO A 120 9.48 14.93 16.69
CA PRO A 120 8.02 15.00 16.61
C PRO A 120 7.49 16.25 17.31
N GLN A 121 6.43 16.84 16.75
CA GLN A 121 5.61 17.85 17.41
C GLN A 121 4.19 17.34 17.56
N PHE A 122 3.57 17.58 18.71
CA PHE A 122 2.22 17.12 18.99
C PHE A 122 1.24 18.28 18.89
N SER A 123 0.21 18.09 18.06
CA SER A 123 -0.83 19.08 17.80
C SER A 123 -2.18 18.38 17.76
N VAL A 124 -3.19 18.98 18.39
CA VAL A 124 -4.55 18.44 18.41
C VAL A 124 -5.13 18.37 16.99
N SER A 125 -4.82 19.37 16.16
CA SER A 125 -5.24 19.40 14.76
C SER A 125 -4.66 18.23 13.95
N ALA A 126 -3.37 17.90 14.15
CA ALA A 126 -2.74 16.76 13.49
C ALA A 126 -3.24 15.42 14.04
N LEU A 127 -3.54 15.35 15.34
CA LEU A 127 -4.13 14.17 15.95
C LEU A 127 -5.52 13.85 15.35
N LEU A 128 -6.41 14.83 15.29
CA LEU A 128 -7.77 14.65 14.77
C LEU A 128 -7.80 14.58 13.24
N GLY A 129 -6.96 15.36 12.56
CA GLY A 129 -6.97 15.49 11.10
C GLY A 129 -6.12 14.44 10.37
N VAL A 130 -5.12 13.85 11.02
CA VAL A 130 -4.20 12.89 10.39
C VAL A 130 -4.16 11.57 11.14
N ALA A 131 -3.90 11.58 12.45
CA ALA A 131 -3.69 10.32 13.20
C ALA A 131 -4.96 9.46 13.22
N LEU A 132 -6.11 10.04 13.57
CA LEU A 132 -7.40 9.34 13.65
C LEU A 132 -7.84 8.76 12.30
N PRO A 133 -7.88 9.54 11.20
CA PRO A 133 -8.22 9.01 9.89
C PRO A 133 -7.26 7.92 9.44
N LEU A 134 -5.95 8.12 9.63
CA LEU A 134 -4.93 7.13 9.28
C LEU A 134 -5.12 5.84 10.07
N PHE A 135 -5.39 5.94 11.37
CA PHE A 135 -5.65 4.80 12.24
C PHE A 135 -6.86 3.99 11.76
N VAL A 136 -7.99 4.67 11.54
CA VAL A 136 -9.24 4.04 11.10
C VAL A 136 -9.05 3.38 9.73
N ILE A 137 -8.53 4.12 8.74
CA ILE A 137 -8.32 3.61 7.37
C ILE A 137 -7.37 2.42 7.37
N THR A 138 -6.30 2.47 8.14
CA THR A 138 -5.34 1.36 8.19
C THR A 138 -5.96 0.13 8.84
N LEU A 139 -6.77 0.31 9.88
CA LEU A 139 -7.43 -0.79 10.59
C LEU A 139 -8.48 -1.48 9.72
N THR A 140 -9.37 -0.72 9.08
CA THR A 140 -10.43 -1.26 8.23
C THR A 140 -9.95 -1.66 6.85
N GLY A 141 -9.00 -0.92 6.26
CA GLY A 141 -8.53 -1.13 4.90
C GLY A 141 -7.44 -2.19 4.77
N GLN A 142 -6.57 -2.34 5.78
CA GLN A 142 -5.39 -3.23 5.68
C GLN A 142 -5.45 -4.37 6.68
N TYR A 143 -5.54 -4.08 7.98
CA TYR A 143 -5.51 -5.12 9.02
C TYR A 143 -6.68 -6.08 8.92
N MET A 144 -7.91 -5.56 8.80
CA MET A 144 -9.10 -6.42 8.75
C MET A 144 -9.09 -7.34 7.53
N PRO A 145 -8.91 -6.85 6.29
CA PRO A 145 -8.85 -7.73 5.13
C PRO A 145 -7.63 -8.67 5.16
N GLY A 146 -6.47 -8.20 5.63
CA GLY A 146 -5.28 -9.05 5.75
C GLY A 146 -5.49 -10.24 6.70
N MET A 147 -6.13 -10.00 7.85
CA MET A 147 -6.50 -11.08 8.78
C MET A 147 -7.54 -12.05 8.20
N LEU A 148 -8.48 -11.52 7.42
CA LEU A 148 -9.55 -12.32 6.81
C LEU A 148 -9.01 -13.22 5.69
N VAL A 149 -8.05 -12.73 4.90
CA VAL A 149 -7.29 -13.52 3.92
C VAL A 149 -6.56 -14.67 4.60
N LEU A 150 -5.78 -14.37 5.65
CA LEU A 150 -5.05 -15.40 6.41
C LEU A 150 -5.98 -16.51 6.92
N ARG A 151 -7.15 -16.14 7.46
CA ARG A 151 -8.15 -17.10 7.92
C ARG A 151 -8.81 -17.89 6.81
N ASN A 152 -9.06 -17.26 5.65
CA ASN A 152 -9.60 -17.94 4.49
C ASN A 152 -8.65 -19.02 3.97
N ASP A 153 -7.34 -18.74 4.04
CA ASP A 153 -6.27 -19.66 3.64
C ASP A 153 -5.92 -20.69 4.74
N GLY A 154 -6.67 -20.71 5.85
CA GLY A 154 -6.54 -21.70 6.92
C GLY A 154 -5.60 -21.33 8.06
N PHE A 155 -4.96 -20.15 8.02
CA PHE A 155 -4.07 -19.68 9.09
C PHE A 155 -4.87 -19.10 10.26
N GLN A 156 -4.79 -19.74 11.42
CA GLN A 156 -5.45 -19.31 12.67
C GLN A 156 -4.52 -18.40 13.50
N THR A 157 -3.99 -17.34 12.90
CA THR A 157 -3.15 -16.36 13.61
C THR A 157 -4.01 -15.41 14.44
N SER A 158 -3.53 -15.09 15.65
CA SER A 158 -4.18 -14.08 16.48
C SER A 158 -3.81 -12.68 15.97
N ALA A 159 -4.78 -11.77 15.95
CA ALA A 159 -4.56 -10.43 15.42
C ALA A 159 -3.76 -9.53 16.39
N ASN A 160 -3.90 -9.77 17.71
CA ASN A 160 -3.28 -8.96 18.76
C ASN A 160 -1.74 -8.82 18.64
N PRO A 161 -0.96 -9.91 18.61
CA PRO A 161 0.50 -9.79 18.50
C PRO A 161 0.93 -9.13 17.20
N LEU A 162 0.16 -9.32 16.13
CA LEU A 162 0.41 -8.69 14.84
C LEU A 162 0.32 -7.17 14.97
N LEU A 163 -0.80 -6.64 15.52
CA LEU A 163 -0.99 -5.19 15.75
C LEU A 163 0.05 -4.61 16.70
N THR A 164 0.42 -5.34 17.76
CA THR A 164 1.42 -4.87 18.73
C THR A 164 2.80 -4.77 18.10
N VAL A 165 3.25 -5.80 17.35
CA VAL A 165 4.58 -5.82 16.74
C VAL A 165 4.70 -4.78 15.62
N THR A 166 3.70 -4.68 14.75
CA THR A 166 3.69 -3.65 13.69
C THR A 166 3.54 -2.25 14.28
N GLY A 167 2.76 -2.08 15.35
CA GLY A 167 2.65 -0.82 16.09
C GLY A 167 3.98 -0.40 16.72
N LEU A 168 4.71 -1.33 17.34
CA LEU A 168 6.06 -1.09 17.87
C LEU A 168 7.05 -0.72 16.78
N GLY A 169 7.03 -1.44 15.65
CA GLY A 169 7.86 -1.12 14.48
C GLY A 169 7.56 0.29 13.95
N SER A 170 6.28 0.65 13.86
CA SER A 170 5.83 1.98 13.45
C SER A 170 6.30 3.06 14.43
N LEU A 171 6.24 2.79 15.74
CA LEU A 171 6.65 3.74 16.77
C LEU A 171 8.15 4.07 16.67
N ILE A 172 8.98 3.06 16.41
CA ILE A 172 10.42 3.21 16.23
C ILE A 172 10.75 3.93 14.92
N MET A 173 9.99 3.64 13.85
CA MET A 173 10.29 4.14 12.51
C MET A 173 9.63 5.49 12.16
N ALA A 174 8.60 5.90 12.91
CA ALA A 174 7.91 7.17 12.70
C ALA A 174 8.82 8.41 12.73
N PRO A 175 9.81 8.55 13.64
CA PRO A 175 10.74 9.69 13.63
C PRO A 175 11.62 9.78 12.37
N PHE A 176 11.71 8.69 11.61
CA PHE A 176 12.41 8.64 10.32
C PHE A 176 11.46 8.88 9.13
N GLY A 177 10.23 9.31 9.40
CA GLY A 177 9.22 9.60 8.38
C GLY A 177 8.43 8.38 7.92
N ALA A 178 8.59 7.22 8.56
CA ALA A 178 7.80 6.04 8.21
C ALA A 178 6.36 6.20 8.71
N HIS A 179 5.40 5.97 7.83
CA HIS A 179 3.98 5.86 8.21
C HIS A 179 3.72 4.56 8.98
N ALA A 180 2.46 4.34 9.38
CA ALA A 180 2.04 3.11 10.05
C ALA A 180 2.41 1.84 9.26
N PHE A 181 3.13 0.93 9.92
CA PHE A 181 3.34 -0.44 9.47
C PHE A 181 2.05 -1.23 9.70
N ASN A 182 1.68 -2.03 8.71
CA ASN A 182 0.45 -2.80 8.73
C ASN A 182 0.58 -4.06 7.88
N VAL A 183 -0.42 -4.93 7.98
CA VAL A 183 -0.51 -6.12 7.14
C VAL A 183 -1.18 -5.74 5.83
N ALA A 184 -0.41 -5.81 4.75
CA ALA A 184 -0.92 -5.58 3.41
C ALA A 184 -1.77 -6.77 2.97
N ALA A 185 -3.08 -6.58 2.82
CA ALA A 185 -4.02 -7.66 2.53
C ALA A 185 -3.71 -8.41 1.21
N ILE A 186 -3.26 -7.69 0.19
CA ILE A 186 -2.94 -8.25 -1.13
C ILE A 186 -1.65 -9.06 -1.07
N THR A 187 -0.61 -8.48 -0.47
CA THR A 187 0.67 -9.17 -0.29
C THR A 187 0.46 -10.42 0.57
N ALA A 188 -0.37 -10.33 1.61
CA ALA A 188 -0.77 -11.50 2.38
C ALA A 188 -1.39 -12.56 1.46
N ALA A 189 -2.42 -12.23 0.67
CA ALA A 189 -3.08 -13.17 -0.25
C ALA A 189 -2.13 -13.83 -1.25
N ILE A 190 -1.15 -13.08 -1.76
CA ILE A 190 -0.14 -13.60 -2.69
C ILE A 190 0.84 -14.54 -1.96
N CYS A 191 1.34 -14.14 -0.79
CA CYS A 191 2.32 -14.92 -0.03
C CYS A 191 1.70 -16.16 0.63
N THR A 192 0.40 -16.15 0.92
CA THR A 192 -0.31 -17.26 1.54
C THR A 192 -0.94 -18.21 0.53
N GLY A 193 -0.98 -17.85 -0.75
CA GLY A 193 -1.50 -18.69 -1.83
C GLY A 193 -0.66 -19.95 -2.11
N GLU A 194 -1.27 -20.92 -2.80
CA GLU A 194 -0.63 -22.19 -3.17
C GLU A 194 0.54 -22.02 -4.15
N ASP A 195 0.56 -20.93 -4.90
CA ASP A 195 1.63 -20.57 -5.83
C ASP A 195 2.96 -20.25 -5.11
N ALA A 196 2.90 -19.79 -3.85
CA ALA A 196 4.08 -19.41 -3.08
C ALA A 196 4.91 -20.63 -2.64
N HIS A 197 4.25 -21.65 -2.10
CA HIS A 197 4.87 -22.93 -1.78
C HIS A 197 3.80 -24.03 -1.62
N PRO A 198 4.03 -25.26 -2.12
CA PRO A 198 3.10 -26.38 -1.96
C PRO A 198 2.81 -26.71 -0.49
N ASP A 199 3.84 -26.72 0.34
CA ASP A 199 3.74 -26.88 1.81
C ASP A 199 3.32 -25.56 2.49
N PRO A 200 2.14 -25.49 3.14
CA PRO A 200 1.66 -24.31 3.86
C PRO A 200 2.61 -23.83 4.97
N GLY A 201 3.33 -24.75 5.61
CA GLY A 201 4.26 -24.43 6.71
C GLY A 201 5.51 -23.66 6.27
N LYS A 202 5.79 -23.60 4.95
CA LYS A 202 6.95 -22.92 4.38
C LYS A 202 6.60 -21.64 3.63
N ARG A 203 5.32 -21.26 3.56
CA ARG A 203 4.86 -20.05 2.85
C ARG A 203 5.41 -18.74 3.46
N TYR A 204 5.84 -18.75 4.72
CA TYR A 204 6.48 -17.60 5.37
C TYR A 204 7.75 -17.12 4.65
N ILE A 205 8.43 -18.01 3.91
CA ILE A 205 9.63 -17.67 3.11
C ILE A 205 9.30 -16.61 2.06
N ALA A 206 8.11 -16.66 1.47
CA ALA A 206 7.65 -15.65 0.51
C ALA A 206 7.54 -14.27 1.19
N GLY A 207 7.05 -14.22 2.43
CA GLY A 207 6.99 -12.99 3.22
C GLY A 207 8.38 -12.44 3.58
N ILE A 208 9.32 -13.30 3.96
CA ILE A 208 10.72 -12.90 4.25
C ILE A 208 11.38 -12.35 2.99
N ALA A 209 11.29 -13.08 1.86
CA ALA A 209 11.85 -12.64 0.60
C ALA A 209 11.27 -11.28 0.17
N CYS A 210 9.94 -11.13 0.28
CA CYS A 210 9.23 -9.88 0.04
C CYS A 210 9.80 -8.73 0.88
N GLY A 211 9.96 -8.93 2.20
CA GLY A 211 10.56 -7.93 3.09
C GLY A 211 12.00 -7.56 2.72
N VAL A 212 12.84 -8.53 2.38
CA VAL A 212 14.23 -8.28 1.93
C VAL A 212 14.23 -7.46 0.64
N PHE A 213 13.40 -7.82 -0.35
CA PHE A 213 13.27 -7.04 -1.58
C PHE A 213 12.76 -5.62 -1.32
N TYR A 214 11.83 -5.43 -0.37
CA TYR A 214 11.34 -4.08 -0.02
C TYR A 214 12.45 -3.23 0.60
N ILE A 215 13.29 -3.82 1.46
CA ILE A 215 14.44 -3.12 2.05
C ILE A 215 15.42 -2.74 0.95
N LEU A 216 15.77 -3.67 0.05
CA LEU A 216 16.67 -3.40 -1.07
C LEU A 216 16.12 -2.27 -1.96
N VAL A 217 14.89 -2.41 -2.44
CA VAL A 217 14.24 -1.39 -3.30
C VAL A 217 14.08 -0.07 -2.56
N GLY A 218 13.81 -0.07 -1.25
CA GLY A 218 13.74 1.14 -0.43
C GLY A 218 15.10 1.84 -0.30
N THR A 219 16.18 1.09 -0.10
CA THR A 219 17.54 1.65 0.02
C THR A 219 18.10 2.17 -1.31
N PHE A 220 17.78 1.51 -2.43
CA PHE A 220 18.26 1.85 -3.77
C PHE A 220 17.27 2.70 -4.60
N GLY A 221 16.06 2.97 -4.08
CA GLY A 221 14.99 3.69 -4.77
C GLY A 221 15.14 5.22 -4.81
N SER A 222 16.22 5.76 -4.26
CA SER A 222 16.53 7.19 -4.19
C SER A 222 16.89 7.93 -5.51
N PRO A 223 17.02 7.32 -6.71
CA PRO A 223 17.25 8.11 -7.93
C PRO A 223 16.08 9.04 -8.29
N TRP A 224 14.88 8.82 -7.74
CA TRP A 224 13.67 9.56 -8.10
C TRP A 224 13.42 10.77 -7.18
N ARG A 225 14.37 11.70 -7.10
CA ARG A 225 13.95 13.10 -6.87
C ARG A 225 13.21 13.52 -8.14
N PRO A 226 11.95 14.00 -8.08
CA PRO A 226 11.34 14.59 -9.25
C PRO A 226 12.22 15.77 -9.63
N CYS A 227 12.91 15.62 -10.76
CA CYS A 227 13.57 16.70 -11.41
C CYS A 227 12.50 17.79 -11.61
N SER A 228 12.83 19.01 -11.19
CA SER A 228 12.07 20.22 -11.47
C SER A 228 11.91 20.37 -12.98
N TRP A 229 10.86 19.76 -13.55
CA TRP A 229 10.46 19.90 -14.95
C TRP A 229 9.03 20.41 -14.98
N SER A 230 8.90 21.72 -15.14
CA SER A 230 8.11 22.37 -16.19
C SER A 230 6.92 21.57 -16.75
N CYS A 231 5.97 21.20 -15.89
CA CYS A 231 4.65 20.75 -16.32
C CYS A 231 3.71 21.98 -16.29
N PRO A 232 3.24 22.49 -17.43
CA PRO A 232 2.31 23.60 -17.45
C PRO A 232 0.96 23.14 -16.90
N ARG A 233 0.67 23.65 -15.71
CA ARG A 233 -0.59 23.64 -14.94
C ARG A 233 -0.84 22.44 -13.99
N PRO A 234 -1.12 22.74 -12.70
CA PRO A 234 -1.24 21.75 -11.64
C PRO A 234 -2.71 21.33 -11.47
N LEU A 235 -3.00 20.03 -11.58
CA LEU A 235 -4.28 19.45 -11.13
C LEU A 235 -4.14 18.09 -10.45
N SER A 236 -2.90 17.64 -10.24
CA SER A 236 -2.58 16.47 -9.42
C SER A 236 -1.33 16.80 -8.59
N PRO A 237 -1.30 16.50 -7.28
CA PRO A 237 -0.08 16.71 -6.51
C PRO A 237 0.98 15.68 -6.96
N PRO A 238 2.27 15.97 -6.77
CA PRO A 238 3.37 15.16 -7.29
C PRO A 238 3.51 13.91 -6.42
N TRP A 239 2.88 12.82 -6.81
CA TRP A 239 2.94 11.55 -6.07
C TRP A 239 3.60 10.49 -6.94
N PRO A 240 4.91 10.25 -6.79
CA PRO A 240 5.60 9.22 -7.57
C PRO A 240 5.10 7.82 -7.17
N ALA A 241 5.33 6.86 -8.07
CA ALA A 241 4.85 5.47 -8.12
C ALA A 241 4.77 4.66 -6.81
N TRP A 242 5.41 5.10 -5.74
CA TRP A 242 5.26 4.58 -4.37
C TRP A 242 3.84 4.69 -3.84
N HIS A 243 3.10 5.73 -4.26
CA HIS A 243 1.69 5.81 -3.96
C HIS A 243 0.89 4.73 -4.68
N CYS A 244 1.32 4.14 -5.81
CA CYS A 244 0.56 3.05 -6.44
C CYS A 244 0.57 1.77 -5.57
N TRP A 245 1.62 1.59 -4.76
CA TRP A 245 1.71 0.50 -3.78
C TRP A 245 1.12 0.85 -2.42
N GLY A 246 1.25 2.10 -1.97
CA GLY A 246 0.52 2.62 -0.81
C GLY A 246 -0.99 2.84 -1.04
N GLN A 247 -1.43 3.03 -2.29
CA GLN A 247 -2.83 3.24 -2.68
C GLN A 247 -3.64 1.96 -2.63
N SER A 248 -3.00 0.79 -2.56
CA SER A 248 -3.69 -0.41 -2.15
C SER A 248 -4.33 -0.27 -0.76
N ALA A 249 -3.82 0.62 0.09
CA ALA A 249 -4.37 0.95 1.42
C ALA A 249 -5.37 2.13 1.42
N ALA A 250 -5.55 2.83 0.29
CA ALA A 250 -6.28 4.11 0.25
C ALA A 250 -7.14 4.29 -1.02
N ALA A 251 -7.66 3.21 -1.59
CA ALA A 251 -8.70 3.31 -2.61
C ALA A 251 -10.05 3.42 -1.89
N TRP A 252 -10.62 4.63 -1.78
CA TRP A 252 -12.06 5.00 -1.81
C TRP A 252 -12.25 6.52 -1.51
N PRO A 253 -13.38 7.13 -1.89
CA PRO A 253 -13.41 8.30 -2.75
C PRO A 253 -13.29 9.62 -1.99
N THR A 254 -12.79 10.63 -2.70
CA THR A 254 -13.02 12.05 -2.39
C THR A 254 -14.50 12.31 -2.06
N PRO A 255 -14.83 13.14 -1.06
CA PRO A 255 -16.21 13.51 -0.79
C PRO A 255 -16.80 14.19 -2.04
N TRP A 256 -17.96 13.72 -2.47
CA TRP A 256 -18.82 14.42 -3.42
C TRP A 256 -18.93 15.91 -3.05
N PRO A 257 -18.93 16.85 -4.02
CA PRO A 257 -19.17 18.25 -3.72
C PRO A 257 -20.63 18.40 -3.25
N ILE A 258 -20.79 18.67 -1.96
CA ILE A 258 -22.04 19.10 -1.37
C ILE A 258 -22.38 20.45 -2.03
N ARG A 259 -23.44 20.49 -2.86
CA ARG A 259 -24.01 21.76 -3.33
C ARG A 259 -24.51 22.55 -2.10
N PRO A 260 -24.14 23.84 -1.94
CA PRO A 260 -24.75 24.67 -0.93
C PRO A 260 -26.24 24.90 -1.25
N PRO A 261 -27.13 24.97 -0.24
CA PRO A 261 -28.55 25.20 -0.45
C PRO A 261 -28.78 26.67 -0.79
N GLY A 262 -29.46 26.94 -1.90
CA GLY A 262 -30.06 28.24 -2.16
C GLY A 262 -29.71 28.88 -3.51
N LYS A 263 -30.53 28.57 -4.53
CA LYS A 263 -31.24 29.57 -5.36
C LYS A 263 -32.25 28.86 -6.28
N PRO A 264 -33.39 29.49 -6.61
CA PRO A 264 -34.54 28.83 -7.25
C PRO A 264 -34.31 28.54 -8.74
N ARG A 265 -35.14 27.60 -9.21
CA ARG A 265 -35.16 26.86 -10.47
C ARG A 265 -34.71 27.58 -11.74
#